data_AF-A0A1H3G3U9-F1
#
_entry.id   AF-A0A1H3G3U9-F1
#
_cell.length_a   1.000
_cell.length_b   1.000
_cell.length_c   1.000
_cell.angle_alpha   90.00
_cell.angle_beta   90.00
_cell.angle_gamma   90.00
#
_symmetry.space_group_name_H-M   'P 1'
#
loop_
_entity.id
_entity.type
_entity.pdbx_description
1 polymer ?
#
loop_
_entity_poly.entity_id
_entity_poly.type
_entity_poly.pdbx_seq_one_letter_code
_entity_poly.pdbx_strand_id
1 'polypeptide(L)'
;MEKLLTPKDAAEILSLSPVTIKKWLWQGKLKGIKVGSVWRIRESDLKAFLKTSNDDEEKLSRDDLEAVKRGLEDIKAGRYVTLKEYEQDKRL
;
A
#
# COMPACT_ATOMS: atom_id res chain seq x y z
N MET A 1 -27.32 8.66 -1.37
CA MET A 1 -26.93 9.11 -2.72
C MET A 1 -25.42 9.00 -2.80
N GLU A 2 -24.87 8.25 -3.75
CA GLU A 2 -23.41 8.08 -3.84
C GLU A 2 -22.77 9.32 -4.49
N LYS A 3 -21.70 9.84 -3.89
CA LYS A 3 -21.02 11.05 -4.38
C LYS A 3 -20.17 10.69 -5.60
N LEU A 4 -20.40 11.39 -6.70
CA LEU A 4 -19.59 11.30 -7.91
C LEU A 4 -18.54 12.41 -7.92
N LEU A 5 -17.28 12.00 -7.99
CA LEU A 5 -16.12 12.86 -8.07
C LEU A 5 -15.75 13.11 -9.53
N THR A 6 -15.28 14.31 -9.82
CA THR A 6 -14.59 14.60 -11.08
C THR A 6 -13.13 14.12 -10.99
N PRO A 7 -12.43 13.99 -12.13
CA PRO A 7 -10.99 13.74 -12.11
C PRO A 7 -10.20 14.81 -11.37
N LYS A 8 -10.72 16.04 -11.29
CA LYS A 8 -10.09 17.12 -10.53
C LYS A 8 -10.25 16.90 -9.03
N ASP A 9 -11.46 16.56 -8.57
CA ASP A 9 -11.71 16.31 -7.14
C ASP A 9 -10.89 15.10 -6.65
N ALA A 10 -10.84 14.02 -7.44
CA ALA A 10 -10.01 12.85 -7.12
C ALA A 10 -8.51 13.20 -7.10
N ALA A 11 -8.07 14.11 -7.97
CA ALA A 11 -6.70 14.59 -7.99
C ALA A 11 -6.36 15.42 -6.75
N GLU A 12 -7.28 16.28 -6.28
CA GLU A 12 -7.13 17.04 -5.04
C GLU A 12 -7.06 16.12 -3.82
N ILE A 13 -7.93 15.10 -3.74
CA ILE A 13 -7.93 14.12 -2.66
C ILE A 13 -6.60 13.36 -2.59
N LEU A 14 -6.08 12.94 -3.75
CA LEU A 14 -4.84 12.18 -3.84
C LEU A 14 -3.58 13.06 -3.88
N SER A 15 -3.73 14.38 -3.91
CA SER A 15 -2.63 15.33 -4.15
C SER A 15 -1.81 14.98 -5.41
N LEU A 16 -2.50 14.57 -6.48
CA LEU A 16 -1.90 14.20 -7.77
C LEU A 16 -2.31 15.18 -8.87
N SER A 17 -1.67 15.08 -10.04
CA SER A 17 -2.11 15.85 -11.20
C SER A 17 -3.44 15.27 -11.75
N PRO A 18 -4.39 16.13 -12.20
CA PRO A 18 -5.59 15.66 -12.90
C PRO A 18 -5.30 14.83 -14.16
N VAL A 19 -4.13 15.07 -14.77
CA VAL A 19 -3.65 14.31 -15.93
C VAL A 19 -3.35 12.86 -15.54
N THR A 20 -2.73 12.64 -14.38
CA THR A 20 -2.48 11.30 -13.83
C THR A 20 -3.78 10.54 -13.62
N ILE A 21 -4.78 11.16 -13.00
CA ILE A 21 -6.10 10.55 -12.78
C ILE A 21 -6.78 10.18 -14.10
N LYS A 22 -6.78 11.09 -15.09
CA LYS A 22 -7.32 10.80 -16.43
C LYS A 22 -6.59 9.64 -17.11
N LYS A 23 -5.26 9.59 -17.00
CA LYS A 23 -4.46 8.50 -17.55
C LYS A 23 -4.83 7.16 -16.91
N TRP A 24 -5.00 7.11 -15.60
CA TRP A 24 -5.42 5.88 -14.90
C TRP A 24 -6.83 5.43 -15.29
N LEU A 25 -7.75 6.38 -15.50
CA LEU A 25 -9.09 6.08 -16.00
C LEU A 25 -9.04 5.50 -17.43
N TRP A 26 -8.22 6.07 -18.31
CA TRP A 26 -8.01 5.52 -19.66
C TRP A 26 -7.34 4.15 -19.67
N GLN A 27 -6.40 3.92 -18.76
CA GLN A 27 -5.71 2.64 -18.61
C GLN A 27 -6.57 1.56 -17.91
N GLY A 28 -7.74 1.93 -17.37
CA GLY A 28 -8.57 1.02 -16.57
C GLY A 28 -7.99 0.70 -15.18
N LYS A 29 -6.91 1.38 -14.76
CA LYS A 29 -6.31 1.21 -13.43
C LYS A 29 -7.23 1.75 -12.33
N LEU A 30 -7.85 2.90 -12.60
CA LEU A 30 -8.87 3.49 -11.74
C LEU A 30 -10.24 3.27 -12.37
N LYS A 31 -11.17 2.72 -11.60
CA LYS A 31 -12.56 2.55 -12.05
C LYS A 31 -13.26 3.91 -12.12
N GLY A 32 -14.00 4.13 -13.20
CA GLY A 32 -14.81 5.32 -13.38
C GLY A 32 -15.87 5.11 -14.46
N ILE A 33 -16.87 5.98 -14.44
CA ILE A 33 -17.98 6.01 -15.39
C ILE A 33 -17.72 7.14 -16.37
N LYS A 34 -17.67 6.80 -17.66
CA LYS A 34 -17.59 7.78 -18.74
C LYS A 34 -19.01 8.23 -19.09
N VAL A 35 -19.31 9.51 -18.87
CA VAL A 35 -20.59 10.13 -19.21
C VAL A 35 -20.33 11.13 -20.33
N GLY A 36 -20.59 10.72 -21.58
CA GLY A 36 -20.23 11.50 -22.77
C GLY A 36 -18.72 11.70 -22.87
N SER A 37 -18.27 12.96 -22.85
CA SER A 37 -16.84 13.33 -22.91
C SER A 37 -16.17 13.46 -21.53
N VAL A 38 -16.94 13.36 -20.44
CA VAL A 38 -16.42 13.57 -19.07
C VAL A 38 -16.37 12.26 -18.29
N TRP A 39 -15.42 12.19 -17.37
CA TRP A 39 -15.30 11.09 -16.42
C TRP A 39 -15.96 11.45 -15.09
N ARG A 40 -16.56 10.44 -14.45
CA ARG A 40 -17.04 10.47 -13.08
C ARG A 40 -16.49 9.27 -12.33
N ILE A 41 -16.08 9.49 -11.09
CA ILE A 41 -15.45 8.47 -10.25
C ILE A 41 -16.34 8.35 -9.03
N ARG A 42 -16.76 7.13 -8.68
CA ARG A 42 -17.47 6.93 -7.42
C ARG A 42 -16.46 7.06 -6.29
N GLU A 43 -16.85 7.70 -5.19
CA GLU A 43 -15.96 7.78 -4.02
C GLU A 43 -15.55 6.39 -3.50
N SER A 44 -16.46 5.42 -3.60
CA SER A 44 -16.23 4.01 -3.28
C SER A 44 -15.15 3.37 -4.15
N ASP A 45 -15.14 3.64 -5.46
CA ASP A 45 -14.13 3.16 -6.40
C ASP A 45 -12.75 3.77 -6.12
N LEU A 46 -12.69 5.06 -5.79
CA LEU A 46 -11.42 5.72 -5.42
C LEU A 46 -10.83 5.14 -4.13
N LYS A 47 -11.68 4.88 -3.13
CA LYS A 47 -11.28 4.20 -1.88
C LYS A 47 -10.82 2.76 -2.13
N ALA A 48 -11.51 2.03 -3.01
CA ALA A 48 -11.13 0.67 -3.37
C ALA A 48 -9.79 0.63 -4.10
N PHE A 49 -9.54 1.60 -4.98
CA PHE A 49 -8.26 1.77 -5.67
C PHE A 49 -7.09 1.96 -4.69
N LEU A 50 -7.27 2.79 -3.65
CA LEU A 50 -6.27 2.96 -2.61
C LEU A 50 -6.03 1.69 -1.78
N LYS A 51 -7.08 0.91 -1.51
CA LYS A 51 -6.94 -0.35 -0.77
C LYS A 51 -6.16 -1.39 -1.56
N THR A 52 -6.39 -1.52 -2.87
CA THR A 52 -5.68 -2.51 -3.68
C THR A 52 -4.22 -2.15 -3.91
N SER A 53 -3.83 -0.87 -3.88
CA SER A 53 -2.42 -0.48 -3.99
C SER A 53 -1.59 -0.85 -2.76
N ASN A 54 -2.21 -1.04 -1.59
CA ASN A 54 -1.52 -1.59 -0.41
C ASN A 54 -1.33 -3.11 -0.51
N ASP A 55 -1.96 -3.80 -1.45
CA ASP A 55 -1.69 -5.22 -1.72
C ASP A 55 -0.50 -5.42 -2.67
N ASP A 56 -0.01 -4.35 -3.32
CA ASP A 56 1.22 -4.32 -4.12
C ASP A 56 2.48 -4.02 -3.26
N GLU A 57 2.33 -3.71 -1.97
CA GLU A 57 3.40 -4.00 -1.01
C GLU A 57 3.49 -5.53 -0.98
N GLU A 58 4.56 -6.10 -1.55
CA GLU A 58 4.84 -7.53 -1.52
C GLU A 58 4.48 -8.08 -0.14
N LYS A 59 3.36 -8.80 -0.05
CA LYS A 59 3.03 -9.55 1.17
C LYS A 59 4.25 -10.43 1.42
N LEU A 60 4.94 -10.19 2.53
CA LEU A 60 6.05 -11.03 3.00
C LEU A 60 5.67 -12.48 2.72
N SER A 61 6.57 -13.22 2.06
CA SER A 61 6.34 -14.63 1.77
C SER A 61 5.88 -15.33 3.05
N ARG A 62 5.12 -16.42 2.92
CA ARG A 62 4.76 -17.25 4.07
C ARG A 62 6.01 -17.57 4.92
N ASP A 63 7.12 -17.82 4.25
CA ASP A 63 8.41 -18.14 4.86
C ASP A 63 9.01 -16.93 5.58
N ASP A 64 8.94 -15.73 4.99
CA ASP A 64 9.43 -14.51 5.61
C ASP A 64 8.58 -14.12 6.83
N LEU A 65 7.26 -14.29 6.74
CA LEU A 65 6.33 -14.06 7.84
C LEU A 65 6.61 -15.02 9.02
N GLU A 66 6.98 -16.26 8.71
CA GLU A 66 7.36 -17.27 9.69
C GLU A 66 8.71 -16.93 10.35
N ALA A 67 9.68 -16.45 9.57
CA ALA A 67 10.96 -15.97 10.09
C ALA A 67 10.79 -14.78 11.05
N VAL A 68 9.92 -13.82 10.71
CA VAL A 68 9.61 -12.67 11.59
C VAL A 68 8.93 -13.13 12.88
N LYS A 69 7.95 -14.04 12.80
CA LYS A 69 7.27 -14.60 13.98
C LYS A 69 8.24 -15.31 14.90
N ARG A 70 9.12 -16.15 14.35
CA ARG A 70 10.16 -16.86 15.09
C ARG A 70 11.12 -15.89 15.78
N GLY A 71 11.59 -14.86 15.09
CA GLY A 71 12.46 -13.84 15.69
C GLY A 71 11.80 -13.10 16.86
N LEU A 72 10.50 -12.79 16.75
CA LEU A 72 9.73 -12.19 17.83
C LEU A 72 9.59 -13.11 19.04
N GLU A 73 9.40 -14.41 18.81
CA GLU A 73 9.38 -15.42 19.88
C GLU A 73 10.74 -15.57 20.54
N ASP A 74 11.82 -15.54 19.78
CA ASP A 74 13.19 -15.58 20.30
C ASP A 74 13.47 -14.37 21.19
N ILE A 75 13.07 -13.16 20.76
CA ILE A 75 13.18 -11.95 21.58
C ILE A 75 12.35 -12.06 22.87
N LYS A 76 11.09 -12.51 22.77
CA LYS A 76 10.21 -12.70 23.94
C LYS A 76 10.72 -13.76 24.91
N ALA A 77 11.35 -14.81 24.39
CA ALA A 77 11.97 -15.87 25.17
C ALA A 77 13.37 -15.49 25.71
N GLY A 78 13.85 -14.27 25.46
CA GLY A 78 15.18 -13.82 25.86
C GLY A 78 16.32 -14.52 25.11
N ARG A 79 16.02 -15.20 24.00
CA ARG A 79 16.97 -15.87 23.11
C ARG A 79 17.56 -14.89 22.10
N TYR A 80 18.15 -13.81 22.60
CA TYR A 80 18.89 -12.85 21.80
C TYR A 80 20.25 -12.59 22.44
N VAL A 81 21.22 -12.20 21.62
CA VAL A 81 22.48 -11.63 22.09
C VAL A 81 22.51 -10.17 21.67
N THR A 82 22.99 -9.30 22.55
CA THR A 82 23.23 -7.91 22.18
C THR A 82 24.48 -7.82 21.30
N LEU A 83 24.56 -6.76 20.50
CA LEU A 83 25.70 -6.51 19.61
C LEU A 83 27.03 -6.49 20.38
N LYS A 84 27.03 -5.92 21.60
CA LYS A 84 28.21 -5.85 22.47
C LYS A 84 28.69 -7.23 22.94
N GLU A 85 27.75 -8.11 23.32
CA GLU A 85 28.08 -9.47 23.77
C GLU A 85 28.65 -10.31 22.62
N TYR A 86 28.08 -10.18 21.42
CA TYR A 86 28.58 -10.85 20.21
C TYR A 86 29.99 -10.38 19.82
N GLU A 87 30.24 -9.07 19.83
CA GLU A 87 31.55 -8.50 19.50
C GLU A 87 32.64 -8.85 20.52
N GLN A 88 32.27 -9.06 21.78
CA GLN A 88 33.19 -9.49 22.82
C GLN A 88 33.58 -10.96 22.68
N ASP A 89 32.62 -11.83 22.30
CA ASP A 89 32.86 -13.26 22.08
C ASP A 89 33.67 -13.52 20.79
N LYS A 90 33.43 -12.73 19.73
CA LYS A 90 34.17 -12.84 18.45
C LYS A 90 35.63 -12.34 18.49
N ARG A 91 36.07 -11.77 19.61
CA ARG A 91 37.44 -11.25 19.81
C ARG A 91 38.34 -12.22 20.61
N LEU A 92 37.87 -13.45 20.87
CA LEU A 92 38.63 -14.56 21.47
C LEU A 92 39.13 -15.55 20.41
#